data_AF-M2RYN4-F1
#
_entry.id   AF-M2RYN4-F1
#
_cell.length_a   1.000
_cell.length_b   1.000
_cell.length_c   1.000
_cell.angle_alpha   90.00
_cell.angle_beta   90.00
_cell.angle_gamma   90.00
#
_symmetry.space_group_name_H-M   'P 1'
#
loop_
_entity.id
_entity.type
_entity.pdbx_description
1 polymer ?
#
loop_
_entity_poly.entity_id
_entity_poly.type
_entity_poly.pdbx_seq_one_letter_code
_entity_poly.pdbx_strand_id
1 'polypeptide(L)'
;MTTKYSVRFRGIIHISGENNSVFSGLMKSTSEFILNTMSSLNEDHKPNVPQIIKTIQDSQMVERLEKITKFSEEEIKLIQIAEDQKESLKILEKIKKEKQVIFKIYQNMNNLEQLRDYCSRVVDFVSDVSQILKNVDLWNCKGAISYIDKLRLYIKTMVEYLKANSGRKIISSELNSVRPTGDVIVNAVYNFMTSRSSTYKEEEGKVNMCALNIKMGYDNLYEFVLGKQPVEKVKEFKESLDEAERYLKKEFDFGVIVNVEKKDIAEQAIISLENAKTQEDKDKAAIQLLNGLNERALLQKDEHKKKILAKVITTKDNKKKKNYTELLQAARKLSENVDSLKEIVYQTDTASCIDILSFSQVRDQMLGM
;
A
#
# COMPACT_ATOMS: atom_id res chain seq x y z
N MET A 1 -19.49 7.94 15.10
CA MET A 1 -19.33 6.92 14.02
C MET A 1 -18.03 6.16 14.25
N THR A 2 -17.92 4.85 13.99
CA THR A 2 -16.62 4.15 14.02
C THR A 2 -16.29 3.62 12.62
N THR A 3 -15.89 4.55 11.74
CA THR A 3 -15.16 4.22 10.51
C THR A 3 -13.84 3.61 10.94
N LYS A 4 -13.55 2.40 10.46
CA LYS A 4 -12.30 1.72 10.79
C LYS A 4 -11.28 2.04 9.71
N TYR A 5 -10.20 2.69 10.12
CA TYR A 5 -9.09 2.99 9.22
C TYR A 5 -7.99 1.96 9.45
N SER A 6 -7.43 1.42 8.37
CA SER A 6 -6.21 0.61 8.44
C SER A 6 -5.15 1.14 7.49
N VAL A 7 -3.92 1.24 7.98
CA VAL A 7 -2.80 1.82 7.24
C VAL A 7 -1.97 0.72 6.62
N ARG A 8 -1.56 0.95 5.37
CA ARG A 8 -0.52 0.19 4.72
C ARG A 8 0.51 1.14 4.12
N PHE A 9 1.71 1.10 4.66
CA PHE A 9 2.86 1.74 4.01
C PHE A 9 3.29 0.91 2.79
N ARG A 10 3.42 1.56 1.64
CA ARG A 10 3.99 0.99 0.40
C ARG A 10 5.25 1.77 0.05
N GLY A 11 6.39 1.19 0.35
CA GLY A 11 7.69 1.72 -0.02
C GLY A 11 8.70 0.60 -0.19
N ILE A 12 9.66 0.79 -1.09
CA ILE A 12 10.81 -0.08 -1.28
C ILE A 12 12.00 0.62 -0.65
N ILE A 13 12.65 -0.08 0.28
CA ILE A 13 13.79 0.41 1.05
C ILE A 13 15.00 -0.42 0.60
N HIS A 14 16.06 0.26 0.16
CA HIS A 14 17.25 -0.33 -0.46
C HIS A 14 18.46 -0.36 0.48
N ILE A 15 18.43 0.36 1.61
CA ILE A 15 19.44 0.18 2.66
C ILE A 15 19.42 -1.27 3.18
N SER A 16 20.60 -1.81 3.49
CA SER A 16 20.78 -3.22 3.78
C SER A 16 20.59 -3.58 5.26
N GLY A 17 20.25 -4.85 5.54
CA GLY A 17 20.26 -5.43 6.88
C GLY A 17 19.11 -4.96 7.77
N GLU A 18 19.37 -4.89 9.08
CA GLU A 18 18.36 -4.53 10.09
C GLU A 18 17.81 -3.10 9.92
N ASN A 19 18.58 -2.19 9.32
CA ASN A 19 18.13 -0.82 9.08
C ASN A 19 16.90 -0.76 8.15
N ASN A 20 16.76 -1.71 7.22
CA ASN A 20 15.61 -1.79 6.33
C ASN A 20 14.31 -2.03 7.12
N SER A 21 14.30 -3.07 7.96
CA SER A 21 13.12 -3.44 8.75
C SER A 21 12.77 -2.37 9.77
N VAL A 22 13.79 -1.73 10.37
CA VAL A 22 13.61 -0.59 11.28
C VAL A 22 12.99 0.58 10.55
N PHE A 23 13.49 0.96 9.37
CA PHE A 23 12.95 2.09 8.63
C PHE A 23 11.50 1.83 8.16
N SER A 24 11.21 0.65 7.63
CA SER A 24 9.85 0.25 7.27
C SER A 24 8.89 0.29 8.48
N GLY A 25 9.33 -0.23 9.63
CA GLY A 25 8.58 -0.20 10.88
C GLY A 25 8.31 1.21 11.40
N LEU A 26 9.29 2.11 11.29
CA LEU A 26 9.12 3.52 11.65
C LEU A 26 8.11 4.22 10.73
N MET A 27 8.20 4.02 9.41
CA MET A 27 7.25 4.60 8.47
C MET A 27 5.82 4.14 8.75
N LYS A 28 5.62 2.84 8.97
CA LYS A 28 4.31 2.26 9.31
C LYS A 28 3.78 2.82 10.62
N SER A 29 4.54 2.71 11.71
CA SER A 29 4.09 3.10 13.05
C SER A 29 3.87 4.61 13.20
N THR A 30 4.66 5.45 12.51
CA THR A 30 4.43 6.91 12.45
C THR A 30 3.12 7.23 11.72
N SER A 31 2.86 6.56 10.59
CA SER A 31 1.63 6.76 9.82
C SER A 31 0.39 6.32 10.59
N GLU A 32 0.44 5.15 11.25
CA GLU A 32 -0.63 4.66 12.12
C GLU A 32 -0.90 5.59 13.30
N PHE A 33 0.16 6.07 13.96
CA PHE A 33 0.04 7.00 15.07
C PHE A 33 -0.69 8.27 14.64
N ILE A 34 -0.23 8.93 13.57
CA ILE A 34 -0.80 10.20 13.11
C ILE A 34 -2.23 10.03 12.60
N LEU A 35 -2.53 8.94 11.90
CA LEU A 35 -3.91 8.63 11.51
C LEU A 35 -4.82 8.51 12.74
N ASN A 36 -4.39 7.77 13.77
CA ASN A 36 -5.17 7.63 15.00
C ASN A 36 -5.33 8.97 15.70
N THR A 37 -4.28 9.80 15.75
CA THR A 37 -4.36 11.16 16.28
C THR A 37 -5.38 12.00 15.53
N MET A 38 -5.32 12.03 14.18
CA MET A 38 -6.29 12.78 13.35
C MET A 38 -7.72 12.29 13.58
N SER A 39 -7.93 10.97 13.71
CA SER A 39 -9.24 10.41 14.05
C SER A 39 -9.76 10.93 15.39
N SER A 40 -8.90 11.02 16.42
CA SER A 40 -9.27 11.56 17.74
C SER A 40 -9.56 13.06 17.73
N LEU A 41 -9.03 13.81 16.75
CA LEU A 41 -9.34 15.24 16.57
C LEU A 41 -10.72 15.47 15.93
N ASN A 42 -11.30 14.42 15.36
CA ASN A 42 -12.54 14.45 14.59
C ASN A 42 -13.76 13.94 15.37
N GLU A 43 -13.62 13.54 16.64
CA GLU A 43 -14.73 13.03 17.44
C GLU A 43 -15.84 14.08 17.63
N ASP A 44 -17.06 13.69 17.27
CA ASP A 44 -18.27 14.51 17.05
C ASP A 44 -18.66 15.51 18.17
N HIS A 45 -18.01 15.60 19.35
CA HIS A 45 -18.56 16.43 20.46
C HIS A 45 -17.57 17.17 21.39
N LYS A 46 -16.26 17.20 21.11
CA LYS A 46 -15.16 18.01 21.73
C LYS A 46 -13.93 17.12 21.96
N PRO A 47 -12.88 17.23 21.13
CA PRO A 47 -11.67 16.44 21.36
C PRO A 47 -11.02 16.81 22.69
N ASN A 48 -10.53 15.81 23.42
CA ASN A 48 -9.76 16.04 24.65
C ASN A 48 -8.33 16.47 24.29
N VAL A 49 -8.20 17.74 23.90
CA VAL A 49 -6.94 18.38 23.45
C VAL A 49 -5.78 18.14 24.43
N PRO A 50 -5.92 18.36 25.76
CA PRO A 50 -4.84 18.10 26.71
C PRO A 50 -4.37 16.64 26.71
N GLN A 51 -5.30 15.68 26.66
CA GLN A 51 -4.94 14.26 26.64
C GLN A 51 -4.23 13.87 25.34
N ILE A 52 -4.70 14.38 24.20
CA ILE A 52 -4.08 14.13 22.89
C ILE A 52 -2.65 14.69 22.85
N ILE A 53 -2.45 15.93 23.33
CA ILE A 53 -1.12 16.54 23.45
C ILE A 53 -0.20 15.67 24.29
N LYS A 54 -0.68 15.18 25.44
CA LYS A 54 0.10 14.29 26.31
C LYS A 54 0.48 12.99 25.58
N THR A 55 -0.45 12.36 24.88
CA THR A 55 -0.17 11.16 24.07
C THR A 55 0.87 11.42 22.99
N ILE A 56 0.85 12.59 22.33
CA ILE A 56 1.89 12.99 21.38
C ILE A 56 3.23 13.18 22.08
N GLN A 57 3.24 13.83 23.24
CA GLN A 57 4.46 14.05 24.03
C GLN A 57 5.12 12.75 24.51
N ASP A 58 4.31 11.72 24.79
CA ASP A 58 4.77 10.39 25.22
C ASP A 58 5.16 9.47 24.03
N SER A 59 4.83 9.83 22.79
CA SER A 59 4.93 8.97 21.59
C SER A 59 6.34 8.79 21.01
N GLN A 60 7.34 9.51 21.53
CA GLN A 60 8.69 9.61 20.98
C GLN A 60 8.73 10.11 19.52
N MET A 61 7.70 10.81 19.02
CA MET A 61 7.60 11.18 17.61
C MET A 61 8.81 11.99 17.10
N VAL A 62 9.37 12.87 17.93
CA VAL A 62 10.58 13.64 17.59
C VAL A 62 11.74 12.73 17.21
N GLU A 63 12.00 11.68 18.01
CA GLU A 63 13.05 10.71 17.75
C GLU A 63 12.77 9.89 16.48
N ARG A 64 11.50 9.52 16.26
CA ARG A 64 11.09 8.78 15.05
C ARG A 64 11.35 9.58 13.77
N LEU A 65 10.94 10.85 13.75
CA LEU A 65 11.15 11.74 12.60
C LEU A 65 12.65 11.99 12.34
N GLU A 66 13.46 12.08 13.41
CA GLU A 66 14.92 12.19 13.29
C GLU A 66 15.53 10.94 12.63
N LYS A 67 15.15 9.75 13.10
CA LYS A 67 15.62 8.47 12.55
C LYS A 67 15.20 8.29 11.10
N ILE A 68 13.93 8.57 10.78
CA ILE A 68 13.42 8.52 9.40
C ILE A 68 14.20 9.47 8.49
N THR A 69 14.53 10.69 8.95
CA THR A 69 15.33 11.63 8.18
C THR A 69 16.72 11.08 7.88
N LYS A 70 17.37 10.45 8.87
CA LYS A 70 18.69 9.82 8.70
C LYS A 70 18.66 8.66 7.70
N PHE A 71 17.67 7.77 7.81
CA PHE A 71 17.53 6.68 6.84
C PHE A 71 17.23 7.20 5.43
N SER A 72 16.46 8.28 5.30
CA SER A 72 16.22 8.92 4.00
C SER A 72 17.51 9.47 3.39
N GLU A 73 18.43 10.00 4.21
CA GLU A 73 19.75 10.41 3.75
C GLU A 73 20.62 9.23 3.31
N GLU A 74 20.57 8.10 4.04
CA GLU A 74 21.27 6.86 3.67
C GLU A 74 20.75 6.28 2.35
N GLU A 75 19.44 6.27 2.12
CA GLU A 75 18.82 5.86 0.86
C GLU A 75 19.32 6.72 -0.32
N ILE A 76 19.40 8.04 -0.14
CA ILE A 76 19.89 8.95 -1.19
C ILE A 76 21.35 8.65 -1.55
N LYS A 77 22.18 8.28 -0.55
CA LYS A 77 23.60 7.95 -0.77
C LYS A 77 23.80 6.70 -1.65
N LEU A 78 22.78 5.86 -1.81
CA LEU A 78 22.83 4.71 -2.72
C LEU A 78 22.86 5.13 -4.20
N ILE A 79 22.28 6.28 -4.53
CA ILE A 79 22.33 6.84 -5.87
C ILE A 79 23.76 7.33 -6.13
N GLN A 80 24.51 6.66 -6.99
CA GLN A 80 25.93 7.00 -7.20
C GLN A 80 26.15 8.20 -8.14
N ILE A 81 25.11 8.63 -8.86
CA ILE A 81 25.19 9.71 -9.85
C ILE A 81 24.64 11.01 -9.23
N ALA A 82 25.49 12.04 -9.15
CA ALA A 82 25.16 13.29 -8.48
C ALA A 82 23.93 14.01 -9.09
N GLU A 83 23.75 13.99 -10.41
CA GLU A 83 22.58 14.62 -11.04
C GLU A 83 21.28 13.87 -10.70
N ASP A 84 21.33 12.54 -10.58
CA ASP A 84 20.18 11.74 -10.18
C ASP A 84 19.82 11.92 -8.70
N GLN A 85 20.79 12.30 -7.84
CA GLN A 85 20.54 12.60 -6.42
C GLN A 85 19.78 13.92 -6.21
N LYS A 86 19.93 14.87 -7.14
CA LYS A 86 19.55 16.28 -6.97
C LYS A 86 18.11 16.47 -6.54
N GLU A 87 17.19 15.72 -7.14
CA GLU A 87 15.76 15.83 -6.80
C GLU A 87 15.46 15.31 -5.40
N SER A 88 16.04 14.16 -5.02
CA SER A 88 15.88 13.62 -3.68
C SER A 88 16.55 14.50 -2.61
N LEU A 89 17.68 15.15 -2.92
CA LEU A 89 18.33 16.10 -2.01
C LEU A 89 17.47 17.35 -1.77
N LYS A 90 16.79 17.89 -2.79
CA LYS A 90 15.83 19.00 -2.59
C LYS A 90 14.70 18.60 -1.65
N ILE A 91 14.17 17.39 -1.81
CA ILE A 91 13.11 16.86 -0.93
C ILE A 91 13.65 16.67 0.49
N LEU A 92 14.87 16.16 0.65
CA LEU A 92 15.51 16.02 1.96
C LEU A 92 15.68 17.37 2.67
N GLU A 93 16.06 18.42 1.94
CA GLU A 93 16.15 19.78 2.51
C GLU A 93 14.77 20.34 2.89
N LYS A 94 13.72 20.05 2.11
CA LYS A 94 12.33 20.34 2.49
C LYS A 94 11.96 19.62 3.78
N ILE A 95 12.23 18.32 3.88
CA ILE A 95 11.99 17.50 5.08
C ILE A 95 12.71 18.07 6.30
N LYS A 96 13.98 18.46 6.18
CA LYS A 96 14.75 19.04 7.29
C LYS A 96 14.12 20.34 7.80
N LYS A 97 13.68 21.22 6.88
CA LYS A 97 12.96 22.46 7.24
C LYS A 97 11.63 22.16 7.90
N GLU A 98 10.85 21.25 7.34
CA GLU A 98 9.54 20.86 7.85
C GLU A 98 9.65 20.26 9.25
N LYS A 99 10.62 19.38 9.48
CA LYS A 99 10.93 18.81 10.80
C LYS A 99 11.20 19.88 11.86
N GLN A 100 11.93 20.95 11.52
CA GLN A 100 12.16 22.06 12.46
C GLN A 100 10.85 22.77 12.83
N VAL A 101 9.93 22.93 11.89
CA VAL A 101 8.61 23.52 12.14
C VAL A 101 7.76 22.60 13.00
N ILE A 102 7.69 21.31 12.64
CA ILE A 102 6.99 20.27 13.42
C ILE A 102 7.48 20.27 14.87
N PHE A 103 8.80 20.38 15.12
CA PHE A 103 9.36 20.40 16.47
C PHE A 103 8.97 21.65 17.25
N LYS A 104 8.93 22.82 16.60
CA LYS A 104 8.43 24.05 17.23
C LYS A 104 6.96 23.92 17.61
N ILE A 105 6.13 23.31 16.76
CA ILE A 105 4.72 23.08 17.08
C ILE A 105 4.59 22.08 18.22
N TYR A 106 5.31 20.95 18.16
CA TYR A 106 5.32 19.92 19.20
C TYR A 106 5.64 20.47 20.59
N GLN A 107 6.56 21.43 20.70
CA GLN A 107 6.95 22.05 21.97
C GLN A 107 5.92 23.06 22.51
N ASN A 108 5.14 23.68 21.63
CA ASN A 108 4.31 24.83 21.97
C ASN A 108 2.80 24.58 21.79
N MET A 109 2.41 23.41 21.28
CA MET A 109 1.02 23.09 20.99
C MET A 109 0.17 23.10 22.26
N ASN A 110 -0.92 23.87 22.23
CA ASN A 110 -1.86 23.99 23.35
C ASN A 110 -3.33 24.05 22.92
N ASN A 111 -3.60 24.03 21.61
CA ASN A 111 -4.93 24.17 21.06
C ASN A 111 -5.17 23.24 19.85
N LEU A 112 -6.42 23.17 19.43
CA LEU A 112 -6.87 22.29 18.36
C LEU A 112 -6.24 22.64 16.99
N GLU A 113 -6.11 23.92 16.66
CA GLU A 113 -5.55 24.36 15.38
C GLU A 113 -4.09 23.93 15.22
N GLN A 114 -3.28 24.11 16.28
CA GLN A 114 -1.89 23.65 16.32
C GLN A 114 -1.78 22.12 16.23
N LEU A 115 -2.70 21.37 16.81
CA LEU A 115 -2.75 19.92 16.68
C LEU A 115 -3.06 19.47 15.24
N ARG A 116 -3.99 20.16 14.57
CA ARG A 116 -4.31 19.90 13.17
C ARG A 116 -3.13 20.23 12.26
N ASP A 117 -2.48 21.38 12.48
CA ASP A 117 -1.27 21.78 11.75
C ASP A 117 -0.13 20.76 11.96
N TYR A 118 0.09 20.33 13.21
CA TYR A 118 1.04 19.28 13.54
C TYR A 118 0.77 17.99 12.75
N CYS A 119 -0.47 17.47 12.79
CA CYS A 119 -0.82 16.23 12.09
C CYS A 119 -0.66 16.38 10.57
N SER A 120 -1.12 17.49 10.02
CA SER A 120 -1.02 17.82 8.59
C SER A 120 0.44 17.80 8.12
N ARG A 121 1.33 18.45 8.86
CA ARG A 121 2.76 18.51 8.54
C ARG A 121 3.46 17.16 8.65
N VAL A 122 3.07 16.32 9.61
CA VAL A 122 3.64 14.96 9.69
C VAL A 122 3.17 14.09 8.52
N VAL A 123 1.92 14.26 8.04
CA VAL A 123 1.44 13.60 6.80
C VAL A 123 2.28 14.06 5.60
N ASP A 124 2.57 15.35 5.47
CA ASP A 124 3.42 15.88 4.40
C ASP A 124 4.85 15.34 4.50
N PHE A 125 5.43 15.30 5.71
CA PHE A 125 6.74 14.69 5.96
C PHE A 125 6.79 13.23 5.48
N VAL A 126 5.80 12.41 5.85
CA VAL A 126 5.73 10.99 5.46
C VAL A 126 5.58 10.84 3.94
N SER A 127 4.83 11.75 3.31
CA SER A 127 4.64 11.78 1.86
C SER A 127 5.94 12.14 1.13
N ASP A 128 6.68 13.13 1.62
CA ASP A 128 7.97 13.54 1.08
C ASP A 128 9.03 12.41 1.21
N VAL A 129 9.07 11.71 2.34
CA VAL A 129 9.94 10.54 2.53
C VAL A 129 9.59 9.44 1.52
N SER A 130 8.30 9.20 1.30
CA SER A 130 7.84 8.22 0.31
C SER A 130 8.28 8.58 -1.12
N GLN A 131 8.35 9.87 -1.44
CA GLN A 131 8.85 10.36 -2.72
C GLN A 131 10.37 10.16 -2.87
N ILE A 132 11.16 10.30 -1.79
CA ILE A 132 12.59 9.95 -1.81
C ILE A 132 12.77 8.46 -2.14
N LEU A 133 12.03 7.58 -1.46
CA LEU A 133 12.08 6.14 -1.71
C LEU A 133 11.71 5.79 -3.16
N LYS A 134 10.70 6.48 -3.71
CA LYS A 134 10.33 6.36 -5.13
C LYS A 134 11.49 6.73 -6.06
N ASN A 135 12.16 7.84 -5.81
CA ASN A 135 13.28 8.28 -6.65
C ASN A 135 14.45 7.29 -6.61
N VAL A 136 14.78 6.76 -5.44
CA VAL A 136 15.86 5.77 -5.26
C VAL A 136 15.50 4.44 -5.95
N ASP A 137 14.26 3.98 -5.81
CA ASP A 137 13.79 2.78 -6.52
C ASP A 137 13.85 2.95 -8.04
N LEU A 138 13.38 4.08 -8.57
CA LEU A 138 13.46 4.38 -10.00
C LEU A 138 14.91 4.39 -10.51
N TRP A 139 15.84 4.91 -9.71
CA TRP A 139 17.26 4.87 -10.05
C TRP A 139 17.80 3.43 -10.10
N ASN A 140 17.48 2.60 -9.10
CA ASN A 140 17.86 1.19 -9.10
C ASN A 140 17.25 0.42 -10.29
N CYS A 141 16.01 0.74 -10.67
CA CYS A 141 15.36 0.16 -11.86
C CYS A 141 16.09 0.52 -13.14
N LYS A 142 16.47 1.79 -13.31
CA LYS A 142 17.29 2.22 -14.46
C LYS A 142 18.62 1.46 -14.50
N GLY A 143 19.28 1.28 -13.35
CA GLY A 143 20.50 0.49 -13.24
C GLY A 143 20.31 -0.97 -13.67
N ALA A 144 19.26 -1.62 -13.16
CA ALA A 144 18.92 -3.00 -13.51
C ALA A 144 18.56 -3.17 -15.00
N ILE A 145 17.82 -2.22 -15.59
CA ILE A 145 17.54 -2.21 -17.03
C ILE A 145 18.83 -2.05 -17.84
N SER A 146 19.75 -1.16 -17.42
CA SER A 146 21.05 -1.04 -18.07
C SER A 146 21.86 -2.35 -18.02
N TYR A 147 21.76 -3.10 -16.93
CA TYR A 147 22.35 -4.43 -16.82
C TYR A 147 21.69 -5.46 -17.73
N ILE A 148 20.37 -5.44 -17.88
CA ILE A 148 19.65 -6.26 -18.86
C ILE A 148 20.15 -5.96 -20.29
N ASP A 149 20.34 -4.69 -20.66
CA ASP A 149 20.87 -4.31 -21.97
C ASP A 149 22.29 -4.82 -22.20
N LYS A 150 23.15 -4.78 -21.17
CA LYS A 150 24.48 -5.39 -21.23
C LYS A 150 24.39 -6.90 -21.43
N LEU A 151 23.46 -7.60 -20.78
CA LEU A 151 23.25 -9.04 -20.98
C LEU A 151 22.77 -9.36 -22.40
N ARG A 152 21.91 -8.54 -23.00
CA ARG A 152 21.54 -8.67 -24.42
C ARG A 152 22.75 -8.50 -25.34
N LEU A 153 23.62 -7.55 -25.05
CA LEU A 153 24.88 -7.37 -25.78
C LEU A 153 25.78 -8.60 -25.61
N TYR A 154 25.88 -9.17 -24.40
CA TYR A 154 26.61 -10.42 -24.17
C TYR A 154 26.10 -11.57 -25.02
N ILE A 155 24.77 -11.77 -25.10
CA ILE A 155 24.17 -12.78 -25.98
C ILE A 155 24.64 -12.57 -27.43
N LYS A 156 24.52 -11.33 -27.94
CA LYS A 156 24.93 -11.00 -29.31
C LYS A 156 26.41 -11.33 -29.56
N THR A 157 27.29 -10.86 -28.67
CA THR A 157 28.75 -11.09 -28.76
C THR A 157 29.09 -12.58 -28.74
N MET A 158 28.45 -13.36 -27.86
CA MET A 158 28.69 -14.81 -27.75
C MET A 158 28.21 -15.59 -28.98
N VAL A 159 27.08 -15.18 -29.57
CA VAL A 159 26.57 -15.76 -30.82
C VAL A 159 27.48 -15.42 -32.00
N GLU A 160 27.97 -14.18 -32.09
CA GLU A 160 28.93 -13.77 -33.12
C GLU A 160 30.27 -14.50 -32.98
N TYR A 161 30.75 -14.66 -31.74
CA TYR A 161 31.95 -15.44 -31.45
C TYR A 161 31.80 -16.90 -31.89
N LEU A 162 30.66 -17.55 -31.61
CA LEU A 162 30.40 -18.91 -32.09
C LEU A 162 30.42 -18.98 -33.62
N LYS A 163 29.79 -18.02 -34.32
CA LYS A 163 29.78 -17.94 -35.78
C LYS A 163 31.19 -17.76 -36.36
N ALA A 164 32.00 -16.88 -35.78
CA ALA A 164 33.37 -16.65 -36.23
C ALA A 164 34.27 -17.90 -36.06
N ASN A 165 33.85 -18.85 -35.21
CA ASN A 165 34.58 -20.08 -34.93
C ASN A 165 33.83 -21.34 -35.44
N SER A 166 32.89 -21.19 -36.39
CA SER A 166 32.12 -22.28 -36.98
C SER A 166 33.03 -23.21 -37.79
N GLY A 167 33.64 -24.19 -37.13
CA GLY A 167 34.65 -25.05 -37.74
C GLY A 167 35.67 -25.58 -36.76
N ARG A 168 35.73 -25.02 -35.54
CA ARG A 168 36.49 -25.57 -34.43
C ARG A 168 35.62 -25.74 -33.19
N LYS A 169 36.03 -26.67 -32.32
CA LYS A 169 35.45 -26.81 -31.00
C LYS A 169 36.01 -25.71 -30.09
N ILE A 170 35.13 -24.86 -29.57
CA ILE A 170 35.46 -23.86 -28.55
C ILE A 170 35.66 -24.59 -27.21
N ILE A 171 36.69 -24.23 -26.45
CA ILE A 171 36.94 -24.80 -25.12
C ILE A 171 36.66 -23.79 -24.00
N SER A 172 36.29 -24.30 -22.82
CA SER A 172 35.82 -23.46 -21.70
C SER A 172 36.83 -22.39 -21.27
N SER A 173 38.14 -22.66 -21.35
CA SER A 173 39.18 -21.71 -20.96
C SER A 173 39.15 -20.42 -21.76
N GLU A 174 38.63 -20.44 -22.99
CA GLU A 174 38.49 -19.25 -23.85
C GLU A 174 37.40 -18.29 -23.36
N LEU A 175 36.42 -18.80 -22.60
CA LEU A 175 35.28 -18.05 -22.11
C LEU A 175 35.44 -17.60 -20.65
N ASN A 176 36.44 -18.16 -19.94
CA ASN A 176 36.66 -17.94 -18.51
C ASN A 176 37.02 -16.49 -18.15
N SER A 177 37.62 -15.73 -19.07
CA SER A 177 37.96 -14.33 -18.83
C SER A 177 36.74 -13.40 -18.84
N VAL A 178 35.66 -13.81 -19.50
CA VAL A 178 34.45 -12.99 -19.71
C VAL A 178 33.33 -13.38 -18.72
N ARG A 179 33.31 -14.64 -18.29
CA ARG A 179 32.28 -15.20 -17.39
C ARG A 179 32.10 -14.45 -16.06
N PRO A 180 33.17 -14.07 -15.32
CA PRO A 180 33.01 -13.41 -14.03
C PRO A 180 32.28 -12.06 -14.10
N THR A 181 32.50 -11.30 -15.18
CA THR A 181 31.85 -9.99 -15.33
C THR A 181 30.35 -10.13 -15.54
N GLY A 182 29.90 -11.07 -16.38
CA GLY A 182 28.48 -11.30 -16.56
C GLY A 182 27.83 -11.98 -15.35
N ASP A 183 28.55 -12.81 -14.58
CA ASP A 183 28.05 -13.36 -13.31
C ASP A 183 27.68 -12.25 -12.31
N VAL A 184 28.52 -11.21 -12.20
CA VAL A 184 28.23 -10.05 -11.35
C VAL A 184 26.95 -9.35 -11.80
N ILE A 185 26.79 -9.14 -13.11
CA ILE A 185 25.62 -8.46 -13.69
C ILE A 185 24.34 -9.29 -13.47
N VAL A 186 24.39 -10.59 -13.75
CA VAL A 186 23.27 -11.52 -13.56
C VAL A 186 22.85 -11.60 -12.10
N ASN A 187 23.81 -11.74 -11.19
CA ASN A 187 23.51 -11.78 -9.76
C ASN A 187 22.92 -10.45 -9.27
N ALA A 188 23.38 -9.31 -9.78
CA ALA A 188 22.79 -8.01 -9.46
C ALA A 188 21.32 -7.91 -9.91
N VAL A 189 21.02 -8.31 -11.16
CA VAL A 189 19.63 -8.32 -11.67
C VAL A 189 18.77 -9.30 -10.87
N TYR A 190 19.27 -10.52 -10.62
CA TYR A 190 18.57 -11.54 -9.84
C TYR A 190 18.24 -11.07 -8.42
N ASN A 191 19.24 -10.56 -7.68
CA ASN A 191 19.06 -10.08 -6.31
C ASN A 191 18.10 -8.88 -6.26
N PHE A 192 18.20 -7.97 -7.21
CA PHE A 192 17.30 -6.81 -7.26
C PHE A 192 15.86 -7.22 -7.54
N MET A 193 15.63 -8.06 -8.57
CA MET A 193 14.29 -8.52 -8.92
C MET A 193 13.65 -9.35 -7.81
N THR A 194 14.41 -10.25 -7.18
CA THR A 194 13.90 -11.07 -6.05
C THR A 194 13.61 -10.21 -4.82
N SER A 195 14.48 -9.25 -4.49
CA SER A 195 14.19 -8.27 -3.41
C SER A 195 12.95 -7.44 -3.69
N ARG A 196 12.67 -7.13 -4.96
CA ARG A 196 11.52 -6.34 -5.40
C ARG A 196 10.26 -7.17 -5.64
N SER A 197 10.32 -8.50 -5.65
CA SER A 197 9.23 -9.38 -6.09
C SER A 197 7.94 -9.22 -5.28
N SER A 198 8.09 -9.05 -3.96
CA SER A 198 6.97 -8.89 -3.01
C SER A 198 6.07 -7.69 -3.32
N THR A 199 6.60 -6.71 -4.07
CA THR A 199 5.84 -5.53 -4.47
C THR A 199 4.83 -5.80 -5.60
N TYR A 200 5.00 -6.90 -6.33
CA TYR A 200 4.16 -7.27 -7.48
C TYR A 200 2.93 -8.14 -7.11
N LYS A 201 2.70 -8.41 -5.82
CA LYS A 201 1.51 -9.13 -5.31
C LYS A 201 1.25 -10.46 -6.04
N GLU A 202 0.18 -10.54 -6.82
CA GLU A 202 -0.23 -11.74 -7.57
C GLU A 202 0.82 -12.19 -8.60
N GLU A 203 1.70 -11.30 -9.04
CA GLU A 203 2.79 -11.60 -9.97
C GLU A 203 4.12 -11.92 -9.26
N GLU A 204 4.19 -11.91 -7.93
CA GLU A 204 5.43 -12.16 -7.17
C GLU A 204 6.13 -13.46 -7.60
N GLY A 205 5.36 -14.56 -7.69
CA GLY A 205 5.90 -15.86 -8.13
C GLY A 205 6.46 -15.81 -9.56
N LYS A 206 5.83 -15.05 -10.46
CA LYS A 206 6.28 -14.90 -11.85
C LYS A 206 7.58 -14.08 -11.92
N VAL A 207 7.68 -13.01 -11.14
CA VAL A 207 8.90 -12.18 -11.07
C VAL A 207 10.08 -12.99 -10.52
N ASN A 208 9.86 -13.79 -9.47
CA ASN A 208 10.90 -14.68 -8.92
C ASN A 208 11.36 -15.73 -9.94
N MET A 209 10.43 -16.35 -10.66
CA MET A 209 10.77 -17.29 -11.73
C MET A 209 11.50 -16.62 -12.89
N CYS A 210 11.09 -15.42 -13.30
CA CYS A 210 11.78 -14.63 -14.32
C CYS A 210 13.23 -14.34 -13.91
N ALA A 211 13.46 -13.90 -12.67
CA ALA A 211 14.80 -13.68 -12.13
C ALA A 211 15.66 -14.96 -12.15
N LEU A 212 15.10 -16.10 -11.72
CA LEU A 212 15.79 -17.38 -11.75
C LEU A 212 16.14 -17.82 -13.19
N ASN A 213 15.23 -17.62 -14.13
CA ASN A 213 15.44 -17.94 -15.54
C ASN A 213 16.56 -17.09 -16.17
N ILE A 214 16.73 -15.83 -15.75
CA ILE A 214 17.89 -15.01 -16.17
C ILE A 214 19.19 -15.63 -15.69
N LYS A 215 19.22 -16.08 -14.42
CA LYS A 215 20.40 -16.72 -13.85
C LYS A 215 20.78 -18.00 -14.58
N MET A 216 19.81 -18.88 -14.79
CA MET A 216 20.01 -20.13 -15.54
C MET A 216 20.31 -19.88 -17.02
N GLY A 217 19.66 -18.87 -17.62
CA GLY A 217 19.82 -18.49 -19.02
C GLY A 217 21.24 -18.03 -19.34
N TYR A 218 21.91 -17.35 -18.40
CA TYR A 218 23.31 -16.99 -18.54
C TYR A 218 24.22 -18.23 -18.60
N ASP A 219 24.06 -19.21 -17.71
CA ASP A 219 24.83 -20.47 -17.78
C ASP A 219 24.57 -21.22 -19.09
N ASN A 220 23.31 -21.26 -19.52
CA ASN A 220 22.91 -21.87 -20.79
C ASN A 220 23.55 -21.20 -22.01
N LEU A 221 23.79 -19.88 -21.97
CA LEU A 221 24.50 -19.17 -23.05
C LEU A 221 25.93 -19.68 -23.21
N TYR A 222 26.66 -19.91 -22.11
CA TYR A 222 28.01 -20.48 -22.18
C TYR A 222 27.99 -21.90 -22.71
N GLU A 223 27.11 -22.73 -22.18
CA GLU A 223 27.01 -24.12 -22.61
C GLU A 223 26.53 -24.25 -24.07
N PHE A 224 25.74 -23.29 -24.57
CA PHE A 224 25.40 -23.17 -26.00
C PHE A 224 26.63 -22.89 -26.85
N VAL A 225 27.48 -21.94 -26.47
CA VAL A 225 28.73 -21.64 -27.20
C VAL A 225 29.69 -22.84 -27.20
N LEU A 226 29.67 -23.66 -26.14
CA LEU A 226 30.43 -24.90 -26.06
C LEU A 226 29.80 -26.07 -26.84
N GLY A 227 28.66 -25.87 -27.49
CA GLY A 227 27.95 -26.88 -28.29
C GLY A 227 27.21 -27.93 -27.45
N LYS A 228 26.90 -27.64 -26.18
CA LYS A 228 26.24 -28.56 -25.24
C LYS A 228 24.78 -28.26 -25.00
N GLN A 229 24.33 -27.02 -25.27
CA GLN A 229 22.93 -26.62 -25.19
C GLN A 229 22.41 -26.20 -26.56
N PRO A 230 21.11 -26.38 -26.84
CA PRO A 230 20.51 -25.97 -28.09
C PRO A 230 20.21 -24.46 -28.10
N VAL A 231 20.00 -23.89 -29.28
CA VAL A 231 19.75 -22.44 -29.47
C VAL A 231 18.47 -21.97 -28.79
N GLU A 232 17.51 -22.89 -28.58
CA GLU A 232 16.25 -22.64 -27.87
C GLU A 232 16.50 -22.09 -26.46
N LYS A 233 17.53 -22.56 -25.76
CA LYS A 233 17.88 -22.06 -24.42
C LYS A 233 18.38 -20.62 -24.43
N VAL A 234 19.01 -20.18 -25.51
CA VAL A 234 19.41 -18.79 -25.69
C VAL A 234 18.20 -17.91 -26.01
N LYS A 235 17.20 -18.43 -26.72
CA LYS A 235 15.93 -17.73 -26.96
C LYS A 235 15.13 -17.55 -25.66
N GLU A 236 14.99 -18.60 -24.85
CA GLU A 236 14.36 -18.54 -23.52
C GLU A 236 15.04 -17.50 -22.61
N PHE A 237 16.38 -17.43 -22.65
CA PHE A 237 17.14 -16.42 -21.91
C PHE A 237 16.78 -15.01 -22.36
N LYS A 238 16.76 -14.76 -23.67
CA LYS A 238 16.38 -13.46 -24.23
C LYS A 238 14.95 -13.07 -23.85
N GLU A 239 13.99 -14.00 -23.92
CA GLU A 239 12.60 -13.76 -23.51
C GLU A 239 12.49 -13.39 -22.04
N SER A 240 13.29 -14.04 -21.17
CA SER A 240 13.36 -13.72 -19.75
C SER A 240 13.91 -12.30 -19.50
N LEU A 241 14.91 -11.87 -20.28
CA LEU A 241 15.42 -10.49 -20.23
C LEU A 241 14.34 -9.46 -20.65
N ASP A 242 13.58 -9.75 -21.71
CA ASP A 242 12.49 -8.90 -22.19
C ASP A 242 11.33 -8.82 -21.18
N GLU A 243 11.03 -9.93 -20.50
CA GLU A 243 10.06 -9.98 -19.42
C GLU A 243 10.51 -9.20 -18.18
N ALA A 244 11.77 -9.35 -17.77
CA ALA A 244 12.32 -8.59 -16.65
C ALA A 244 12.28 -7.09 -16.89
N GLU A 245 12.63 -6.62 -18.10
CA GLU A 245 12.52 -5.20 -18.44
C GLU A 245 11.08 -4.70 -18.32
N ARG A 246 10.09 -5.49 -18.78
CA ARG A 246 8.67 -5.14 -18.62
C ARG A 246 8.28 -5.00 -17.16
N TYR A 247 8.71 -5.93 -16.29
CA TYR A 247 8.46 -5.82 -14.85
C TYR A 247 9.10 -4.57 -14.26
N LEU A 248 10.38 -4.33 -14.57
CA LEU A 248 11.13 -3.19 -14.02
C LEU A 248 10.58 -1.83 -14.45
N LYS A 249 9.92 -1.76 -15.61
CA LYS A 249 9.23 -0.57 -16.12
C LYS A 249 7.84 -0.33 -15.52
N LYS A 250 7.25 -1.31 -14.82
CA LYS A 250 5.95 -1.11 -14.15
C LYS A 250 6.10 -0.07 -13.05
N GLU A 251 5.19 0.90 -13.03
CA GLU A 251 5.11 1.86 -11.93
C GLU A 251 4.64 1.17 -10.66
N PHE A 252 5.20 1.60 -9.53
CA PHE A 252 4.81 1.14 -8.20
C PHE A 252 4.14 2.28 -7.44
N ASP A 253 3.04 1.94 -6.74
CA ASP A 253 2.36 2.87 -5.86
C ASP A 253 3.19 3.09 -4.59
N PHE A 254 3.97 4.16 -4.56
CA PHE A 254 4.65 4.62 -3.35
C PHE A 254 3.71 5.45 -2.48
N GLY A 255 3.85 5.30 -1.17
CA GLY A 255 3.18 6.15 -0.18
C GLY A 255 2.43 5.37 0.88
N VAL A 256 1.63 6.10 1.64
CA VAL A 256 0.78 5.54 2.68
C VAL A 256 -0.64 5.43 2.14
N ILE A 257 -1.13 4.21 2.12
CA ILE A 257 -2.49 3.88 1.72
C ILE A 257 -3.31 3.64 2.97
N VAL A 258 -4.47 4.28 3.03
CA VAL A 258 -5.44 4.10 4.09
C VAL A 258 -6.65 3.39 3.51
N ASN A 259 -6.89 2.17 4.00
CA ASN A 259 -8.13 1.46 3.73
C ASN A 259 -9.17 1.97 4.72
N VAL A 260 -10.23 2.57 4.19
CA VAL A 260 -11.34 3.10 4.96
C VAL A 260 -12.48 2.11 4.88
N GLU A 261 -12.71 1.39 5.96
CA GLU A 261 -13.89 0.55 6.10
C GLU A 261 -15.05 1.43 6.58
N LYS A 262 -15.94 1.77 5.63
CA LYS A 262 -17.19 2.46 5.95
C LYS A 262 -18.23 1.42 6.34
N LYS A 263 -18.76 1.56 7.56
CA LYS A 263 -19.96 0.84 7.97
C LYS A 263 -21.09 1.23 7.04
N ASP A 264 -21.80 0.25 6.51
CA ASP A 264 -22.89 0.51 5.59
C ASP A 264 -24.13 1.07 6.31
N ILE A 265 -25.15 1.45 5.54
CA ILE A 265 -26.35 2.13 6.04
C ILE A 265 -27.07 1.31 7.13
N ALA A 266 -27.07 -0.02 7.03
CA ALA A 266 -27.73 -0.89 8.01
C ALA A 266 -26.93 -0.96 9.32
N GLU A 267 -25.61 -1.06 9.26
CA GLU A 267 -24.76 -1.02 10.46
C GLU A 267 -24.82 0.34 11.16
N GLN A 268 -24.82 1.44 10.41
CA GLN A 268 -24.98 2.78 10.96
C GLN A 268 -26.33 2.96 11.67
N ALA A 269 -27.38 2.37 11.11
CA ALA A 269 -28.72 2.43 11.69
C ALA A 269 -28.84 1.63 12.99
N ILE A 270 -28.17 0.47 13.11
CA ILE A 270 -28.08 -0.29 14.38
C ILE A 270 -27.40 0.55 15.47
N ILE A 271 -26.25 1.15 15.16
CA ILE A 271 -25.53 1.99 16.13
C ILE A 271 -26.38 3.20 16.55
N SER A 272 -27.12 3.78 15.61
CA SER A 272 -28.02 4.90 15.88
C SER A 272 -29.21 4.46 16.76
N LEU A 273 -29.73 3.25 16.56
CA LEU A 273 -30.75 2.65 17.41
C LEU A 273 -30.26 2.41 18.85
N GLU A 274 -29.05 1.91 19.02
CA GLU A 274 -28.44 1.66 20.35
C GLU A 274 -28.21 2.96 21.14
N ASN A 275 -27.80 4.02 20.44
CA ASN A 275 -27.48 5.30 21.07
C ASN A 275 -28.67 6.27 21.16
N ALA A 276 -29.81 5.91 20.58
CA ALA A 276 -30.99 6.77 20.54
C ALA A 276 -31.58 7.00 21.94
N LYS A 277 -31.60 8.25 22.37
CA LYS A 277 -32.13 8.67 23.68
C LYS A 277 -33.59 9.09 23.62
N THR A 278 -34.10 9.44 22.44
CA THR A 278 -35.49 9.85 22.22
C THR A 278 -36.22 8.86 21.32
N GLN A 279 -37.56 8.87 21.40
CA GLN A 279 -38.37 8.03 20.50
C GLN A 279 -38.23 8.47 19.04
N GLU A 280 -38.04 9.76 18.79
CA GLU A 280 -37.83 10.29 17.44
C GLU A 280 -36.50 9.82 16.82
N ASP A 281 -35.44 9.73 17.63
CA ASP A 281 -34.14 9.20 17.19
C ASP A 281 -34.23 7.70 16.90
N LYS A 282 -34.95 6.94 17.75
CA LYS A 282 -35.22 5.52 17.53
C LYS A 282 -35.97 5.30 16.22
N ASP A 283 -36.96 6.14 15.97
CA ASP A 283 -37.80 6.09 14.78
C ASP A 283 -37.00 6.37 13.49
N LYS A 284 -36.17 7.42 13.49
CA LYS A 284 -35.29 7.74 12.36
C LYS A 284 -34.29 6.61 12.09
N ALA A 285 -33.65 6.10 13.13
CA ALA A 285 -32.69 5.02 13.03
C ALA A 285 -33.34 3.71 12.55
N ALA A 286 -34.55 3.39 13.02
CA ALA A 286 -35.28 2.20 12.59
C ALA A 286 -35.69 2.27 11.09
N ILE A 287 -36.07 3.46 10.61
CA ILE A 287 -36.37 3.68 9.18
C ILE A 287 -35.11 3.52 8.33
N GLN A 288 -33.99 4.08 8.79
CA GLN A 288 -32.69 3.95 8.12
C GLN A 288 -32.26 2.47 8.05
N LEU A 289 -32.49 1.70 9.12
CA LEU A 289 -32.20 0.27 9.16
C LEU A 289 -33.01 -0.51 8.13
N LEU A 290 -34.32 -0.25 8.05
CA LEU A 290 -35.19 -0.87 7.05
C LEU A 290 -34.76 -0.58 5.62
N ASN A 291 -34.31 0.65 5.33
CA ASN A 291 -33.82 1.00 4.00
C ASN A 291 -32.49 0.28 3.70
N GLY A 292 -31.54 0.28 4.64
CA GLY A 292 -30.27 -0.43 4.48
C GLY A 292 -30.44 -1.94 4.31
N LEU A 293 -31.36 -2.57 5.04
CA LEU A 293 -31.67 -4.00 4.88
C LEU A 293 -32.31 -4.32 3.53
N ASN A 294 -33.16 -3.43 3.00
CA ASN A 294 -33.75 -3.59 1.66
C ASN A 294 -32.66 -3.53 0.57
N GLU A 295 -31.72 -2.59 0.68
CA GLU A 295 -30.61 -2.47 -0.27
C GLU A 295 -29.70 -3.71 -0.24
N ARG A 296 -29.38 -4.23 0.96
CA ARG A 296 -28.62 -5.48 1.11
C ARG A 296 -29.33 -6.67 0.48
N ALA A 297 -30.66 -6.79 0.65
CA ALA A 297 -31.44 -7.89 0.10
C ALA A 297 -31.43 -7.91 -1.43
N LEU A 298 -31.40 -6.73 -2.07
CA LEU A 298 -31.33 -6.59 -3.52
C LEU A 298 -29.97 -7.02 -4.10
N LEU A 299 -28.89 -6.88 -3.32
CA LEU A 299 -27.52 -7.14 -3.74
C LEU A 299 -26.99 -8.52 -3.30
N GLN A 300 -27.69 -9.22 -2.41
CA GLN A 300 -27.27 -10.50 -1.85
C GLN A 300 -27.40 -11.65 -2.88
N LYS A 301 -26.28 -12.32 -3.15
CA LYS A 301 -26.20 -13.45 -4.10
C LYS A 301 -26.47 -14.81 -3.43
N ASP A 302 -26.22 -14.92 -2.12
CA ASP A 302 -26.50 -16.14 -1.35
C ASP A 302 -28.01 -16.26 -1.05
N GLU A 303 -28.65 -17.31 -1.57
CA GLU A 303 -30.09 -17.56 -1.43
C GLU A 303 -30.55 -17.83 0.01
N HIS A 304 -29.68 -18.38 0.88
CA HIS A 304 -29.99 -18.59 2.30
C HIS A 304 -30.00 -17.25 3.05
N LYS A 305 -28.97 -16.43 2.84
CA LYS A 305 -28.86 -15.07 3.41
C LYS A 305 -29.94 -14.14 2.89
N LYS A 306 -30.31 -14.27 1.61
CA LYS A 306 -31.41 -13.53 0.99
C LYS A 306 -32.77 -13.87 1.60
N LYS A 307 -33.02 -15.14 1.96
CA LYS A 307 -34.23 -15.55 2.71
C LYS A 307 -34.27 -14.98 4.12
N ILE A 308 -33.13 -14.86 4.81
CA ILE A 308 -33.05 -14.22 6.13
C ILE A 308 -33.40 -12.73 6.02
N LEU A 309 -32.82 -12.02 5.06
CA LEU A 309 -33.12 -10.60 4.80
C LEU A 309 -34.57 -10.39 4.33
N ALA A 310 -35.10 -11.28 3.48
CA ALA A 310 -36.47 -11.23 2.99
C ALA A 310 -37.50 -11.48 4.11
N LYS A 311 -37.23 -12.36 5.09
CA LYS A 311 -38.11 -12.58 6.26
C LYS A 311 -38.32 -11.31 7.09
N VAL A 312 -37.30 -10.45 7.15
CA VAL A 312 -37.38 -9.13 7.79
C VAL A 312 -38.22 -8.14 6.94
N ILE A 313 -38.13 -8.25 5.61
CA ILE A 313 -38.82 -7.37 4.65
C ILE A 313 -40.27 -7.80 4.37
N THR A 314 -40.65 -9.06 4.61
CA THR A 314 -41.97 -9.64 4.28
C THR A 314 -43.18 -9.03 5.00
N THR A 315 -43.03 -7.94 5.75
CA THR A 315 -44.15 -7.07 6.12
C THR A 315 -44.56 -6.09 5.00
N LYS A 316 -43.92 -6.14 3.82
CA LYS A 316 -44.08 -5.13 2.74
C LYS A 316 -44.60 -5.63 1.39
N ASP A 317 -45.29 -6.78 1.31
CA ASP A 317 -46.14 -7.01 0.14
C ASP A 317 -47.46 -6.26 0.29
N ASN A 318 -47.42 -4.96 0.01
CA ASN A 318 -48.52 -4.29 -0.65
C ASN A 318 -48.05 -3.01 -1.33
N LYS A 319 -47.93 -3.11 -2.66
CA LYS A 319 -47.87 -2.01 -3.61
C LYS A 319 -48.97 -0.99 -3.32
N LYS A 320 -48.61 0.12 -2.64
CA LYS A 320 -49.17 1.48 -2.74
C LYS A 320 -48.63 2.29 -1.57
N LYS A 321 -48.18 3.51 -1.85
CA LYS A 321 -47.88 4.57 -0.86
C LYS A 321 -48.79 4.44 0.37
N LYS A 322 -48.30 3.95 1.52
CA LYS A 322 -49.07 3.91 2.77
C LYS A 322 -48.19 4.22 3.99
N ASN A 323 -48.74 5.15 4.77
CA ASN A 323 -48.29 5.84 5.98
C ASN A 323 -46.89 5.56 6.54
N TYR A 324 -46.13 6.66 6.72
CA TYR A 324 -44.96 6.76 7.60
C TYR A 324 -45.19 6.04 8.95
N THR A 325 -46.42 6.08 9.48
CA THR A 325 -46.88 5.42 10.71
C THR A 325 -46.84 3.88 10.67
N GLU A 326 -47.14 3.25 9.54
CA GLU A 326 -47.08 1.78 9.39
C GLU A 326 -45.63 1.30 9.25
N LEU A 327 -44.83 2.06 8.51
CA LEU A 327 -43.37 1.92 8.42
C LEU A 327 -42.72 2.03 9.81
N LEU A 328 -43.11 3.05 10.58
CA LEU A 328 -42.73 3.26 11.97
C LEU A 328 -43.12 2.09 12.88
N GLN A 329 -44.34 1.56 12.77
CA GLN A 329 -44.77 0.42 13.59
C GLN A 329 -44.00 -0.86 13.28
N ALA A 330 -43.72 -1.13 12.00
CA ALA A 330 -42.88 -2.26 11.60
C ALA A 330 -41.43 -2.07 12.09
N ALA A 331 -40.88 -0.86 11.94
CA ALA A 331 -39.54 -0.52 12.40
C ALA A 331 -39.41 -0.58 13.93
N ARG A 332 -40.42 -0.13 14.67
CA ARG A 332 -40.49 -0.19 16.15
C ARG A 332 -40.57 -1.63 16.65
N LYS A 333 -41.42 -2.48 16.06
CA LYS A 333 -41.48 -3.92 16.37
C LYS A 333 -40.15 -4.64 16.11
N LEU A 334 -39.42 -4.24 15.06
CA LEU A 334 -38.08 -4.75 14.79
C LEU A 334 -37.08 -4.25 15.85
N SER A 335 -37.14 -2.97 16.23
CA SER A 335 -36.26 -2.38 17.25
C SER A 335 -36.45 -2.91 18.67
N GLU A 336 -37.57 -3.58 18.97
CA GLU A 336 -37.79 -4.26 20.25
C GLU A 336 -36.82 -5.44 20.47
N ASN A 337 -36.18 -5.94 19.41
CA ASN A 337 -35.20 -7.04 19.45
C ASN A 337 -33.89 -6.65 18.72
N VAL A 338 -33.24 -5.58 19.20
CA VAL A 338 -31.98 -5.06 18.64
C VAL A 338 -30.91 -6.16 18.52
N ASP A 339 -30.83 -7.09 19.47
CA ASP A 339 -29.81 -8.15 19.44
C ASP A 339 -30.02 -9.17 18.32
N SER A 340 -31.27 -9.52 18.00
CA SER A 340 -31.58 -10.36 16.83
C SER A 340 -31.32 -9.62 15.51
N LEU A 341 -31.51 -8.30 15.48
CA LEU A 341 -31.19 -7.48 14.31
C LEU A 341 -29.69 -7.36 14.08
N LYS A 342 -28.90 -7.21 15.15
CA LYS A 342 -27.43 -7.26 15.08
C LYS A 342 -26.98 -8.56 14.46
N GLU A 343 -27.52 -9.68 14.92
CA GLU A 343 -27.16 -11.00 14.39
C GLU A 343 -27.40 -11.07 12.88
N ILE A 344 -28.54 -10.59 12.38
CA ILE A 344 -28.86 -10.55 10.95
C ILE A 344 -27.95 -9.59 10.17
N VAL A 345 -27.68 -8.40 10.71
CA VAL A 345 -26.82 -7.39 10.09
C VAL A 345 -25.35 -7.85 10.05
N TYR A 346 -24.88 -8.59 11.05
CA TYR A 346 -23.49 -9.03 11.12
C TYR A 346 -23.23 -10.43 10.53
N GLN A 347 -24.26 -11.26 10.32
CA GLN A 347 -24.14 -12.58 9.66
C GLN A 347 -24.33 -12.54 8.13
N THR A 348 -24.84 -11.43 7.59
CA THR A 348 -24.99 -11.24 6.14
C THR A 348 -23.70 -10.64 5.57
N ASP A 349 -23.15 -11.26 4.51
CA ASP A 349 -21.90 -10.76 3.90
C ASP A 349 -22.12 -9.32 3.46
N THR A 350 -21.36 -8.41 4.06
CA THR A 350 -21.38 -7.00 3.69
C THR A 350 -20.57 -6.79 2.42
N ALA A 351 -21.10 -5.96 1.53
CA ALA A 351 -20.23 -5.12 0.72
C ALA A 351 -19.76 -3.97 1.62
N SER A 352 -18.87 -4.24 2.58
CA SER A 352 -18.09 -3.17 3.19
C SER A 352 -17.32 -2.54 2.03
N CYS A 353 -17.68 -1.31 1.66
CA CYS A 353 -16.89 -0.58 0.68
C CYS A 353 -15.58 -0.21 1.37
N ILE A 354 -14.52 -0.93 1.00
CA ILE A 354 -13.16 -0.55 1.34
C ILE A 354 -12.76 0.53 0.34
N ASP A 355 -12.91 1.79 0.75
CA ASP A 355 -12.36 2.89 -0.01
C ASP A 355 -10.86 2.94 0.25
N ILE A 356 -10.06 2.96 -0.83
CA ILE A 356 -8.61 3.08 -0.76
C ILE A 356 -8.28 4.56 -1.00
N LEU A 357 -7.80 5.24 0.04
CA LEU A 357 -7.44 6.65 -0.02
C LEU A 357 -5.94 6.85 0.22
N SER A 358 -5.38 7.91 -0.37
CA SER A 358 -4.04 8.39 -0.02
C SER A 358 -4.05 9.03 1.37
N PHE A 359 -2.90 9.08 2.01
CA PHE A 359 -2.80 9.65 3.35
C PHE A 359 -3.18 11.14 3.39
N SER A 360 -2.83 11.90 2.35
CA SER A 360 -3.26 13.29 2.19
C SER A 360 -4.77 13.42 2.01
N GLN A 361 -5.41 12.54 1.23
CA GLN A 361 -6.88 12.56 1.10
C GLN A 361 -7.57 12.32 2.45
N VAL A 362 -7.05 11.40 3.26
CA VAL A 362 -7.59 11.15 4.61
C VAL A 362 -7.37 12.35 5.52
N ARG A 363 -6.19 12.97 5.47
CA ARG A 363 -5.93 14.23 6.18
C ARG A 363 -6.95 15.30 5.81
N ASP A 364 -7.18 15.54 4.52
CA ASP A 364 -8.08 16.60 4.06
C ASP A 364 -9.51 16.33 4.53
N GLN A 365 -9.96 15.07 4.47
CA GLN A 365 -11.26 14.63 4.99
C GLN A 365 -11.37 14.75 6.53
N MET A 366 -10.30 14.45 7.27
CA MET A 366 -10.32 14.43 8.73
C MET A 366 -10.11 15.81 9.36
N LEU A 367 -9.38 16.69 8.68
CA LEU A 367 -9.04 18.01 9.21
C LEU A 367 -9.91 19.13 8.63
N GLY A 368 -10.73 18.82 7.61
CA GLY A 368 -11.62 19.77 6.94
C GLY A 368 -10.84 20.79 6.12
N MET A 369 -9.78 20.35 5.44
CA MET A 369 -8.89 21.18 4.61
C MET A 369 -9.29 21.18 3.14
#